data_AF-A0A392MXY5-F1
#
_entry.id   AF-A0A392MXY5-F1
#
_cell.length_a   1.000
_cell.length_b   1.000
_cell.length_c   1.000
_cell.angle_alpha   90.00
_cell.angle_beta   90.00
_cell.angle_gamma   90.00
#
_symmetry.space_group_name_H-M   'P 1'
#
loop_
_entity.id
_entity.type
_entity.pdbx_description
1 polymer ?
#
loop_
_entity_poly.entity_id
_entity_poly.type
_entity_poly.pdbx_seq_one_letter_code
_entity_poly.pdbx_strand_id
1 'polypeptide(L)'
;MVPSLVDGGIVSLGFVGHWAGYRVGDDVYVIDATGKFVMPGGIDPHAHLAMDAVSIITVDDFFSGQSAALAGGTTMHIDFVIPINGNLTAGLEAYENKAKKSCMDYGFHMAVTKWDESVSRDMEIMVKEK
;
A
#
# COMPACT_ATOMS: atom_id res chain seq x y z
N MET A 1 9.03 -13.62 19.92
CA MET A 1 10.03 -12.72 19.34
C MET A 1 9.36 -11.38 19.11
N VAL A 2 9.96 -10.27 19.53
CA VAL A 2 9.38 -8.94 19.53
C VAL A 2 10.29 -8.02 18.69
N PRO A 3 9.74 -7.28 17.70
CA PRO A 3 10.51 -6.35 16.90
C PRO A 3 10.73 -5.01 17.62
N SER A 4 11.87 -4.39 17.34
CA SER A 4 12.14 -2.98 17.65
C SER A 4 12.20 -2.19 16.35
N LEU A 5 11.56 -1.02 16.30
CA LEU A 5 11.44 -0.21 15.09
C LEU A 5 12.16 1.14 15.28
N VAL A 6 12.86 1.59 14.25
CA VAL A 6 13.47 2.92 14.14
C VAL A 6 13.23 3.42 12.72
N ASP A 7 12.72 4.65 12.57
CA ASP A 7 12.43 5.29 11.28
C ASP A 7 11.62 4.42 10.30
N GLY A 8 10.65 3.67 10.83
CA GLY A 8 9.78 2.77 10.06
C GLY A 8 10.38 1.40 9.72
N GLY A 9 11.68 1.17 10.00
CA GLY A 9 12.35 -0.11 9.77
C GLY A 9 12.43 -0.98 11.03
N ILE A 10 12.36 -2.31 10.87
CA ILE A 10 12.68 -3.26 11.93
C ILE A 10 14.21 -3.36 12.07
N VAL A 11 14.76 -2.95 13.22
CA VAL A 11 16.21 -2.93 13.47
C VAL A 11 16.69 -4.11 14.34
N SER A 12 15.80 -4.76 15.09
CA SER A 12 16.12 -5.95 15.84
C SER A 12 14.88 -6.80 16.14
N LEU A 13 15.13 -8.09 16.44
CA LEU A 13 14.14 -9.07 16.86
C LEU A 13 14.67 -9.80 18.10
N GLY A 14 13.91 -9.83 19.20
CA GLY A 14 14.37 -10.42 20.47
C GLY A 14 13.28 -11.14 21.27
N PHE A 15 13.65 -11.83 22.36
CA PHE A 15 12.67 -12.34 23.33
C PHE A 15 12.47 -11.31 24.45
N VAL A 16 11.24 -11.20 24.95
CA VAL A 16 10.93 -10.33 26.10
C VAL A 16 11.83 -10.71 27.27
N GLY A 17 12.63 -9.76 27.77
CA GLY A 17 13.56 -9.98 28.89
C GLY A 17 14.89 -10.63 28.53
N HIS A 18 15.14 -10.99 27.26
CA HIS A 18 16.41 -11.50 26.76
C HIS A 18 16.94 -10.57 25.67
N TRP A 19 17.14 -9.31 26.03
CA TRP A 19 17.90 -8.36 25.22
C TRP A 19 19.35 -8.51 25.64
N ALA A 20 20.25 -8.78 24.70
CA ALA A 20 21.69 -8.75 24.96
C ALA A 20 22.14 -7.31 25.30
N GLY A 21 21.88 -6.85 26.53
CA GLY A 21 22.38 -5.58 27.07
C GLY A 21 21.72 -4.29 26.57
N TYR A 22 20.65 -4.34 25.77
CA TYR A 22 19.95 -3.14 25.33
C TYR A 22 18.96 -2.64 26.39
N ARG A 23 19.25 -1.45 26.94
CA ARG A 23 18.26 -0.67 27.68
C ARG A 23 17.35 0.02 26.67
N VAL A 24 16.05 -0.15 26.83
CA VAL A 24 15.05 0.68 26.13
C VAL A 24 15.26 2.11 26.64
N GLY A 25 15.55 3.04 25.72
CA GLY A 25 15.72 4.45 26.07
C GLY A 25 14.41 5.04 26.62
N ASP A 26 14.51 6.07 27.45
CA ASP A 26 13.34 6.75 28.04
C ASP A 26 12.45 7.42 26.97
N ASP A 27 12.98 7.63 25.76
CA ASP A 27 12.33 8.18 24.58
C ASP A 27 11.64 7.13 23.68
N VAL A 28 11.74 5.85 24.02
CA VAL A 28 11.16 4.77 23.22
C VAL A 28 9.71 4.50 23.63
N TYR A 29 8.81 4.54 22.66
CA TYR A 29 7.41 4.14 22.87
C TYR A 29 7.26 2.61 22.89
N VAL A 30 6.73 2.07 23.99
CA VAL A 30 6.59 0.62 24.20
C VAL A 30 5.13 0.20 24.02
N ILE A 31 4.91 -0.81 23.19
CA ILE A 31 3.60 -1.44 22.98
C ILE A 31 3.60 -2.82 23.65
N ASP A 32 2.68 -3.05 24.58
CA ASP A 32 2.50 -4.36 25.22
C ASP A 32 1.71 -5.31 24.29
N ALA A 33 2.41 -6.34 23.80
CA ALA A 33 1.84 -7.40 22.97
C ALA A 33 1.66 -8.73 23.73
N THR A 34 1.63 -8.72 25.07
CA THR A 34 1.50 -9.94 25.89
C THR A 34 0.24 -10.72 25.54
N GLY A 35 0.41 -12.01 25.20
CA GLY A 35 -0.68 -12.89 24.77
C GLY A 35 -1.29 -12.53 23.41
N LYS A 36 -0.61 -11.73 22.59
CA LYS A 36 -0.99 -11.38 21.22
C LYS A 36 0.00 -11.95 20.20
N PHE A 37 -0.39 -11.91 18.93
CA PHE A 37 0.50 -12.21 17.81
C PHE A 37 1.02 -10.90 17.22
N VAL A 38 2.33 -10.85 16.97
CA VAL A 38 2.96 -9.79 16.18
C VAL A 38 3.24 -10.38 14.81
N MET A 39 2.60 -9.84 13.78
CA MET A 39 2.64 -10.35 12.41
C MET A 39 2.99 -9.20 11.45
N PRO A 40 3.54 -9.52 10.25
CA PRO A 40 3.53 -8.56 9.16
C PRO A 40 2.09 -8.08 8.90
N GLY A 41 1.95 -6.81 8.54
CA GLY A 41 0.65 -6.32 8.09
C GLY A 41 0.22 -7.01 6.79
N GLY A 42 -1.08 -7.11 6.60
CA GLY A 42 -1.64 -7.71 5.38
C GLY A 42 -1.29 -6.90 4.13
N ILE A 43 -1.18 -7.60 2.99
CA ILE A 43 -1.10 -6.98 1.67
C ILE A 43 -2.36 -7.41 0.92
N ASP A 44 -3.22 -6.46 0.56
CA ASP A 44 -4.39 -6.72 -0.26
C ASP A 44 -4.06 -6.48 -1.74
N PRO A 45 -3.93 -7.54 -2.56
CA PRO A 45 -3.51 -7.38 -3.95
C PRO A 45 -4.64 -6.94 -4.89
N HIS A 46 -5.87 -6.75 -4.39
CA HIS A 46 -7.02 -6.43 -5.23
C HIS A 46 -7.99 -5.48 -4.52
N ALA A 47 -7.80 -4.18 -4.75
CA ALA A 47 -8.75 -3.14 -4.36
C ALA A 47 -9.17 -2.28 -5.56
N HIS A 48 -10.21 -1.47 -5.35
CA HIS A 48 -10.72 -0.48 -6.30
C HIS A 48 -11.15 0.78 -5.55
N LEU A 49 -10.21 1.67 -5.24
CA LEU A 49 -10.45 2.92 -4.50
C LEU A 49 -10.59 4.12 -5.44
N ALA A 50 -11.55 5.00 -5.14
CA ALA A 50 -11.92 6.14 -6.00
C ALA A 50 -12.07 5.76 -7.49
N MET A 51 -12.52 4.54 -7.80
CA MET A 51 -12.65 4.05 -9.16
C MET A 51 -13.89 4.67 -9.82
N ASP A 52 -13.70 5.26 -10.99
CA ASP A 52 -14.79 5.72 -11.84
C ASP A 52 -15.28 4.54 -12.68
N ALA A 53 -16.48 4.06 -12.41
CA ALA A 53 -17.22 3.17 -13.30
C ALA A 53 -18.17 3.99 -14.18
N VAL A 54 -18.71 3.38 -15.24
CA VAL A 54 -19.50 3.99 -16.33
C VAL A 54 -20.57 5.02 -15.88
N SER A 55 -21.06 4.95 -14.64
CA SER A 55 -21.99 5.93 -14.07
C SER A 55 -21.91 6.14 -12.55
N ILE A 56 -20.95 5.50 -11.86
CA ILE A 56 -20.84 5.54 -10.40
C ILE A 56 -19.37 5.64 -10.00
N ILE A 57 -19.12 6.26 -8.86
CA ILE A 57 -17.82 6.22 -8.19
C ILE A 57 -17.93 5.33 -6.95
N THR A 58 -16.84 4.62 -6.63
CA THR A 58 -16.76 3.90 -5.35
C THR A 58 -16.90 4.87 -4.18
N VAL A 59 -17.54 4.42 -3.10
CA VAL A 59 -17.77 5.26 -1.91
C VAL A 59 -16.45 5.59 -1.21
N ASP A 60 -15.57 4.61 -1.10
CA ASP A 60 -14.24 4.80 -0.52
C ASP A 60 -13.30 5.44 -1.55
N ASP A 61 -12.64 6.51 -1.11
CA ASP A 61 -11.45 7.07 -1.72
C ASP A 61 -10.18 6.46 -1.10
N PHE A 62 -9.00 6.89 -1.56
CA PHE A 62 -7.73 6.36 -1.05
C PHE A 62 -7.57 6.53 0.46
N PHE A 63 -8.01 7.64 1.05
CA PHE A 63 -7.88 7.85 2.50
C PHE A 63 -8.84 6.96 3.28
N SER A 64 -10.12 6.99 2.93
CA SER A 64 -11.18 6.25 3.63
C SER A 64 -11.00 4.73 3.50
N GLY A 65 -10.72 4.23 2.30
CA GLY A 65 -10.48 2.81 2.06
C GLY A 65 -9.21 2.30 2.76
N GLN A 66 -8.10 3.05 2.71
CA GLN A 66 -6.88 2.64 3.41
C GLN A 66 -7.02 2.76 4.93
N SER A 67 -7.77 3.73 5.44
CA SER A 67 -8.09 3.82 6.87
C SER A 67 -8.86 2.58 7.34
N ALA A 68 -9.80 2.09 6.54
CA ALA A 68 -10.52 0.85 6.81
C ALA A 68 -9.58 -0.38 6.76
N ALA A 69 -8.68 -0.44 5.76
CA ALA A 69 -7.68 -1.49 5.63
C ALA A 69 -6.74 -1.56 6.85
N LEU A 70 -6.20 -0.42 7.28
CA LEU A 70 -5.35 -0.29 8.46
C LEU A 70 -6.08 -0.73 9.74
N ALA A 71 -7.35 -0.34 9.90
CA ALA A 71 -8.18 -0.77 11.03
C ALA A 71 -8.39 -2.29 11.04
N GLY A 72 -8.36 -2.95 9.87
CA GLY A 72 -8.43 -4.40 9.70
C GLY A 72 -7.09 -5.13 9.78
N GLY A 73 -5.96 -4.42 9.91
CA GLY A 73 -4.61 -5.00 9.95
C GLY A 73 -3.93 -5.20 8.60
N THR A 74 -4.49 -4.67 7.50
CA THR A 74 -3.84 -4.57 6.19
C THR A 74 -3.02 -3.29 6.14
N THR A 75 -1.76 -3.38 5.72
CA THR A 75 -0.79 -2.27 5.71
C THR A 75 -0.28 -1.91 4.33
N MET A 76 -0.74 -2.60 3.28
CA MET A 76 -0.48 -2.24 1.89
C MET A 76 -1.61 -2.75 1.00
N HIS A 77 -1.89 -2.04 -0.09
CA HIS A 77 -2.79 -2.54 -1.13
C HIS A 77 -2.20 -2.36 -2.53
N ILE A 78 -2.71 -3.14 -3.49
CA ILE A 78 -2.44 -2.94 -4.92
C ILE A 78 -3.77 -2.66 -5.60
N ASP A 79 -3.93 -1.43 -6.09
CA ASP A 79 -5.16 -0.99 -6.76
C ASP A 79 -5.07 -1.22 -8.28
N PHE A 80 -6.17 -1.08 -9.01
CA PHE A 80 -6.22 -1.27 -10.46
C PHE A 80 -6.41 0.05 -11.19
N VAL A 81 -5.37 0.47 -11.92
CA VAL A 81 -5.46 1.61 -12.83
C VAL A 81 -6.32 1.26 -14.03
N ILE A 82 -7.34 2.08 -14.27
CA ILE A 82 -8.18 2.01 -15.48
C ILE A 82 -7.68 3.06 -16.49
N PRO A 83 -7.24 2.63 -17.70
CA PRO A 83 -6.76 3.55 -18.73
C PRO A 83 -7.83 4.52 -19.24
N ILE A 84 -7.41 5.73 -19.61
CA ILE A 84 -8.29 6.72 -20.24
C ILE A 84 -8.25 6.52 -21.75
N ASN A 85 -9.35 6.04 -22.33
CA ASN A 85 -9.43 5.69 -23.75
C ASN A 85 -8.29 4.75 -24.21
N GLY A 86 -7.82 3.90 -23.29
CA GLY A 86 -6.71 2.97 -23.49
C GLY A 86 -5.31 3.60 -23.52
N ASN A 87 -5.15 4.86 -23.14
CA ASN A 87 -3.84 5.44 -22.82
C ASN A 87 -3.47 5.06 -21.37
N LEU A 88 -2.41 4.25 -21.20
CA LEU A 88 -2.04 3.71 -19.89
C LEU A 88 -1.41 4.78 -19.01
N THR A 89 -0.54 5.61 -19.59
CA THR A 89 0.15 6.71 -18.87
C THR A 89 -0.85 7.70 -18.29
N ALA A 90 -1.85 8.12 -19.08
CA ALA A 90 -2.90 9.02 -18.63
C ALA A 90 -3.77 8.40 -17.52
N GLY A 91 -4.02 7.08 -17.58
CA GLY A 91 -4.68 6.35 -16.50
C GLY A 91 -3.86 6.37 -15.22
N LEU A 92 -2.56 6.07 -15.31
CA LEU A 92 -1.65 6.07 -14.16
C LEU A 92 -1.58 7.45 -13.51
N GLU A 93 -1.36 8.51 -14.29
CA GLU A 93 -1.33 9.89 -13.78
C GLU A 93 -2.64 10.27 -13.06
N ALA A 94 -3.79 9.83 -13.58
CA ALA A 94 -5.08 10.07 -12.92
C ALA A 94 -5.17 9.34 -11.56
N TYR A 95 -4.70 8.10 -11.49
CA TYR A 95 -4.69 7.32 -10.24
C TYR A 95 -3.65 7.84 -9.24
N GLU A 96 -2.46 8.25 -9.67
CA GLU A 96 -1.47 8.92 -8.81
C GLU A 96 -2.06 10.19 -8.19
N ASN A 97 -2.84 10.95 -8.97
CA ASN A 97 -3.54 12.14 -8.45
C ASN A 97 -4.60 11.78 -7.40
N LYS A 98 -5.37 10.70 -7.60
CA LYS A 98 -6.34 10.20 -6.61
C LYS A 98 -5.63 9.71 -5.33
N ALA A 99 -4.50 9.03 -5.50
CA ALA A 99 -3.71 8.44 -4.43
C ALA A 99 -2.94 9.46 -3.58
N LYS A 100 -2.90 10.76 -3.95
CA LYS A 100 -2.33 11.84 -3.10
C LYS A 100 -2.96 11.94 -1.70
N LYS A 101 -4.15 11.35 -1.51
CA LYS A 101 -4.84 11.26 -0.21
C LYS A 101 -4.47 10.01 0.60
N SER A 102 -3.56 9.17 0.13
CA SER A 102 -3.21 7.92 0.80
C SER A 102 -2.64 8.16 2.20
N CYS A 103 -2.92 7.22 3.10
CA CYS A 103 -2.37 7.11 4.45
C CYS A 103 -1.63 5.78 4.70
N MET A 104 -1.43 4.98 3.65
CA MET A 104 -0.82 3.65 3.69
C MET A 104 -0.06 3.40 2.38
N ASP A 105 0.98 2.56 2.43
CA ASP A 105 1.72 2.14 1.24
C ASP A 105 0.81 1.48 0.21
N TYR A 106 1.14 1.65 -1.07
CA TYR A 106 0.35 1.12 -2.17
C TYR A 106 1.16 0.88 -3.44
N GLY A 107 0.60 0.06 -4.32
CA GLY A 107 1.06 -0.10 -5.70
C GLY A 107 -0.11 -0.15 -6.67
N PHE A 108 0.19 -0.32 -7.96
CA PHE A 108 -0.81 -0.39 -9.01
C PHE A 108 -0.61 -1.59 -9.93
N HIS A 109 -1.72 -2.28 -10.23
CA HIS A 109 -1.88 -3.05 -11.45
C HIS A 109 -2.32 -2.11 -12.57
N MET A 110 -1.89 -2.39 -13.81
CA MET A 110 -2.36 -1.67 -14.99
C MET A 110 -3.35 -2.53 -15.79
N ALA A 111 -4.62 -2.11 -15.86
CA ALA A 111 -5.59 -2.82 -16.71
C ALA A 111 -5.28 -2.56 -18.19
N VAL A 112 -5.31 -3.61 -19.01
CA VAL A 112 -5.20 -3.50 -20.47
C VAL A 112 -6.57 -3.77 -21.08
N THR A 113 -7.28 -2.70 -21.44
CA THR A 113 -8.68 -2.74 -21.87
C THR A 113 -8.87 -2.69 -23.39
N LYS A 114 -7.79 -2.41 -24.13
CA LYS A 114 -7.70 -2.48 -25.59
C LYS A 114 -6.28 -2.86 -26.00
N TRP A 115 -6.08 -3.15 -27.28
CA TRP A 115 -4.75 -3.46 -27.82
C TRP A 115 -4.45 -2.67 -29.10
N ASP A 116 -3.29 -2.02 -29.12
CA ASP A 116 -2.64 -1.45 -30.29
C ASP A 116 -1.13 -1.27 -30.01
N GLU A 117 -0.35 -0.86 -31.01
CA GLU A 117 1.10 -0.63 -30.87
C GLU A 117 1.45 0.48 -29.86
N SER A 118 0.53 1.41 -29.60
CA SER A 118 0.76 2.42 -28.56
C SER A 118 0.66 1.81 -27.16
N VAL A 119 -0.32 0.94 -26.92
CA VAL A 119 -0.46 0.19 -25.65
C VAL A 119 0.77 -0.68 -25.39
N SER A 120 1.29 -1.36 -26.41
CA SER A 120 2.51 -2.18 -26.28
C SER A 120 3.72 -1.36 -25.81
N ARG A 121 3.93 -0.18 -26.40
CA ARG A 121 4.99 0.75 -25.98
C ARG A 121 4.75 1.33 -24.58
N ASP A 122 3.51 1.70 -24.27
CA ASP A 122 3.16 2.19 -22.94
C ASP A 122 3.45 1.12 -21.87
N MET A 123 3.16 -0.16 -22.13
CA MET A 123 3.47 -1.26 -21.20
C MET A 123 4.97 -1.37 -20.90
N GLU A 124 5.83 -1.18 -21.90
CA GLU A 124 7.28 -1.15 -21.69
C GLU A 124 7.68 0.00 -20.75
N ILE A 125 7.11 1.19 -20.94
CA ILE A 125 7.32 2.35 -20.07
C ILE A 125 6.82 2.05 -18.65
N MET A 126 5.61 1.49 -18.52
CA MET A 126 5.02 1.18 -17.20
C MET A 126 5.88 0.19 -16.39
N VAL A 127 6.61 -0.72 -17.04
CA VAL A 127 7.44 -1.71 -16.35
C VAL A 127 8.86 -1.19 -16.05
N LYS A 128 9.41 -0.34 -16.93
CA LYS A 128 10.82 0.08 -16.83
C LYS A 128 11.02 1.41 -16.11
N GLU A 129 10.05 2.32 -16.17
CA GLU A 129 10.24 3.72 -15.80
C GLU A 129 9.28 4.22 -14.73
N LYS A 130 8.23 3.46 -14.41
CA LYS A 130 7.20 3.78 -13.42
C LYS A 130 7.23 2.77 -12.30
#